data_AF-A0A3M4SSX6-F1
#
_entry.id   AF-A0A3M4SSX6-F1
#
_cell.length_a   1.000
_cell.length_b   1.000
_cell.length_c   1.000
_cell.angle_alpha   90.00
_cell.angle_beta   90.00
_cell.angle_gamma   90.00
#
_symmetry.space_group_name_H-M   'P 1'
#
loop_
_entity.id
_entity.type
_entity.pdbx_description
1 polymer ?
#
loop_
_entity_poly.entity_id
_entity_poly.type
_entity_poly.pdbx_seq_one_letter_code
_entity_poly.pdbx_strand_id
1 'polypeptide(L)'
;MTQTLSSLAITPTPLKPADTWPAASAALKRLDELRTLLAIELKAQPGPGEALLTALGGADVSERELEIFSLLQQTDDYWTDPGKNAESRRDRLVPALQRALRDEASVRIHERDLESGYLSACRTRPIKARRSLTPRCMCNCTMTNTLKWQARWRYPRNRDARC
;
A
#
# COMPACT_ATOMS: atom_id res chain seq x y z
N MET A 1 -34.95 -50.42 -18.55
CA MET A 1 -35.00 -48.95 -18.34
C MET A 1 -33.58 -48.43 -18.43
N THR A 2 -33.22 -47.81 -19.55
CA THR A 2 -31.86 -47.33 -19.86
C THR A 2 -31.75 -45.88 -19.41
N GLN A 3 -30.93 -45.61 -18.38
CA GLN A 3 -30.60 -44.23 -17.97
C GLN A 3 -29.44 -43.73 -18.83
N THR A 4 -29.75 -42.79 -19.70
CA THR A 4 -28.76 -42.03 -20.47
C THR A 4 -28.22 -40.93 -19.57
N LEU A 5 -27.01 -41.08 -19.05
CA LEU A 5 -26.31 -40.01 -18.35
C LEU A 5 -25.86 -38.97 -19.39
N SER A 6 -26.57 -37.84 -19.46
CA SER A 6 -26.16 -36.69 -20.26
C SER A 6 -24.77 -36.25 -19.82
N SER A 7 -23.81 -36.30 -20.75
CA SER A 7 -22.46 -35.78 -20.56
C SER A 7 -22.54 -34.28 -20.28
N LEU A 8 -22.16 -33.88 -19.06
CA LEU A 8 -21.90 -32.49 -18.73
C LEU A 8 -20.76 -31.99 -19.62
N ALA A 9 -21.10 -31.21 -20.65
CA ALA A 9 -20.13 -30.48 -21.44
C ALA A 9 -19.43 -29.48 -20.51
N ILE A 10 -18.19 -29.81 -20.11
CA ILE A 10 -17.34 -28.91 -19.34
C ILE A 10 -16.86 -27.84 -20.32
N THR A 11 -17.56 -26.72 -20.42
CA THR A 11 -17.09 -25.58 -21.20
C THR A 11 -15.77 -25.11 -20.58
N PRO A 12 -14.63 -25.15 -21.30
CA PRO A 12 -13.36 -24.72 -20.74
C PRO A 12 -13.49 -23.25 -20.35
N THR A 13 -13.32 -22.97 -19.06
CA THR A 13 -13.37 -21.61 -18.56
C THR A 13 -12.31 -20.79 -19.31
N PRO A 14 -12.67 -19.66 -19.95
CA PRO A 14 -11.72 -18.88 -20.72
C PRO A 14 -10.48 -18.57 -19.89
N LEU A 15 -9.29 -18.78 -20.44
CA LEU A 15 -8.00 -18.55 -19.75
C LEU A 15 -7.83 -17.11 -19.27
N LYS A 16 -8.55 -16.15 -19.89
CA LYS A 16 -8.60 -14.74 -19.48
C LYS A 16 -10.06 -14.30 -19.35
N PRO A 17 -10.51 -13.83 -18.18
CA PRO A 17 -11.80 -13.16 -18.08
C PRO A 17 -11.74 -11.82 -18.82
N ALA A 18 -12.26 -11.77 -20.04
CA ALA A 18 -12.30 -10.55 -20.87
C ALA A 18 -12.99 -9.39 -20.14
N ASP A 19 -13.99 -9.71 -19.31
CA ASP A 19 -14.84 -8.74 -18.62
C ASP A 19 -14.12 -7.95 -17.53
N THR A 20 -13.04 -8.49 -16.95
CA THR A 20 -12.28 -7.81 -15.88
C THR A 20 -10.98 -7.15 -16.38
N TRP A 21 -10.60 -7.41 -17.64
CA TRP A 21 -9.37 -6.90 -18.24
C TRP A 21 -9.28 -5.36 -18.31
N PRO A 22 -10.33 -4.61 -18.72
CA PRO A 22 -10.26 -3.15 -18.74
C PRO A 22 -10.04 -2.54 -17.36
N ALA A 23 -10.68 -3.08 -16.33
CA ALA A 23 -10.54 -2.60 -14.96
C ALA A 23 -9.13 -2.90 -14.40
N ALA A 24 -8.61 -4.12 -14.64
CA ALA A 24 -7.30 -4.53 -14.19
C ALA A 24 -6.16 -3.79 -14.90
N SER A 25 -6.25 -3.58 -16.21
CA SER A 25 -5.25 -2.80 -16.97
C SER A 25 -5.20 -1.34 -16.51
N ALA A 26 -6.35 -0.72 -16.27
CA ALA A 26 -6.42 0.63 -15.72
C ALA A 26 -5.86 0.71 -14.28
N ALA A 27 -6.10 -0.32 -13.47
CA ALA A 27 -5.54 -0.43 -12.12
C ALA A 27 -4.01 -0.56 -12.14
N LEU A 28 -3.45 -1.42 -13.00
CA LEU A 28 -2.00 -1.56 -13.18
C LEU A 28 -1.34 -0.24 -13.57
N LYS A 29 -1.95 0.51 -14.49
CA LYS A 29 -1.44 1.83 -14.88
C LYS A 29 -1.38 2.80 -13.69
N ARG A 30 -2.44 2.89 -12.90
CA ARG A 30 -2.47 3.74 -11.69
C ARG A 30 -1.47 3.30 -10.63
N LEU A 31 -1.25 2.00 -10.48
CA LEU A 31 -0.24 1.46 -9.56
C LEU A 31 1.18 1.83 -10.01
N ASP A 32 1.47 1.79 -11.31
CA ASP A 32 2.76 2.19 -11.87
C ASP A 32 3.02 3.69 -11.71
N GLU A 33 1.99 4.52 -11.96
CA GLU A 33 2.02 5.97 -11.70
C GLU A 33 2.32 6.26 -10.23
N LEU A 34 1.63 5.58 -9.31
CA LEU A 34 1.86 5.75 -7.87
C LEU A 34 3.25 5.27 -7.45
N ARG A 35 3.73 4.13 -7.98
CA ARG A 35 5.09 3.63 -7.71
C ARG A 35 6.13 4.68 -8.10
N THR A 36 5.97 5.27 -9.28
CA THR A 36 6.88 6.30 -9.79
C THR A 36 6.86 7.54 -8.90
N LEU A 37 5.68 7.99 -8.49
CA LEU A 37 5.53 9.11 -7.56
C LEU A 37 6.18 8.81 -6.20
N LEU A 38 5.94 7.63 -5.62
CA LEU A 38 6.55 7.23 -4.35
C LEU A 38 8.08 7.16 -4.44
N ALA A 39 8.63 6.67 -5.55
CA ALA A 39 10.08 6.63 -5.76
C ALA A 39 10.69 8.03 -5.79
N ILE A 40 10.01 9.00 -6.42
CA ILE A 40 10.44 10.40 -6.44
C ILE A 40 10.40 10.98 -5.03
N GLU A 41 9.31 10.79 -4.30
CA GLU A 41 9.14 11.29 -2.93
C GLU A 41 10.17 10.69 -1.97
N LEU A 42 10.46 9.39 -2.08
CA LEU A 42 11.49 8.72 -1.27
C LEU A 42 12.88 9.27 -1.56
N LYS A 43 13.20 9.57 -2.83
CA LYS A 43 14.49 10.14 -3.21
C LYS A 43 14.65 11.58 -2.71
N ALA A 44 13.55 12.31 -2.55
CA ALA A 44 13.54 13.70 -2.12
C ALA A 44 13.46 13.88 -0.59
N GLN A 45 13.39 12.79 0.18
CA GLN A 45 13.38 12.88 1.64
C GLN A 45 14.65 13.55 2.18
N PRO A 46 14.53 14.31 3.28
CA PRO A 46 15.70 14.84 3.97
C PRO A 46 16.59 13.69 4.46
N GLY A 47 17.88 13.79 4.14
CA GLY A 47 18.91 12.87 4.62
C GLY A 47 19.73 13.47 5.76
N PRO A 48 20.58 12.67 6.42
CA PRO A 48 21.50 13.20 7.42
C PRO A 48 22.44 14.23 6.80
N GLY A 49 22.45 15.44 7.35
CA GLY A 49 23.40 16.48 6.96
C GLY A 49 24.81 16.22 7.51
N GLU A 50 25.79 16.93 6.97
CA GLU A 50 27.21 16.81 7.40
C GLU A 50 27.41 17.05 8.90
N ALA A 51 26.60 17.94 9.51
CA ALA A 51 26.64 18.20 10.94
C ALA A 51 26.31 16.94 11.76
N LEU A 52 25.23 16.24 11.40
CA LEU A 52 24.88 14.96 12.02
C LEU A 52 25.94 13.89 11.78
N LEU A 53 26.46 13.78 10.55
CA LEU A 53 27.53 12.81 10.23
C LEU A 53 28.79 13.06 11.06
N THR A 54 29.13 14.33 11.30
CA THR A 54 30.26 14.74 12.16
C THR A 54 29.98 14.43 13.63
N ALA A 55 28.79 14.78 14.14
CA ALA A 55 28.39 14.54 15.53
C ALA A 55 28.28 13.05 15.89
N LEU A 56 28.00 12.18 14.91
CA LEU A 56 28.03 10.73 15.09
C LEU A 56 29.45 10.20 15.33
N GLY A 57 30.47 10.82 14.73
CA GLY A 57 31.89 10.50 14.95
C GLY A 57 32.50 11.16 16.20
N GLY A 58 31.85 12.18 16.74
CA GLY A 58 32.27 12.90 17.94
C GLY A 58 31.89 12.23 19.26
N ALA A 59 32.47 12.72 20.36
CA ALA A 59 32.18 12.26 21.72
C ALA A 59 31.03 13.05 22.40
N ASP A 60 30.60 14.19 21.83
CA ASP A 60 29.54 15.01 22.41
C ASP A 60 28.16 14.41 22.09
N VAL A 61 27.51 13.90 23.14
CA VAL A 61 26.18 13.30 23.06
C VAL A 61 25.10 14.37 22.84
N SER A 62 25.29 15.57 23.38
CA SER A 62 24.29 16.64 23.31
C SER A 62 24.18 17.19 21.88
N GLU A 63 25.32 17.38 21.22
CA GLU A 63 25.38 17.80 19.82
C GLU A 63 24.74 16.74 18.90
N ARG A 64 25.03 15.45 19.16
CA ARG A 64 24.42 14.35 18.42
C ARG A 64 22.89 14.30 18.59
N GLU A 65 22.39 14.44 19.81
CA GLU A 65 20.95 14.43 20.08
C GLU A 65 20.24 15.62 19.40
N LEU A 66 20.86 16.80 19.40
CA LEU A 66 20.34 17.98 18.72
C LEU A 66 20.22 17.75 17.20
N GLU A 67 21.27 17.21 16.58
CA GLU A 67 21.28 16.95 15.14
C GLU A 67 20.29 15.84 14.74
N ILE A 68 20.11 14.81 15.58
CA ILE A 68 19.05 13.81 15.39
C ILE A 68 17.67 14.47 15.46
N PHE A 69 17.44 15.34 16.45
CA PHE A 69 16.18 16.07 16.58
C PHE A 69 15.90 16.95 15.36
N SER A 70 16.93 17.66 14.87
CA SER A 70 16.84 18.48 13.65
C SER A 70 16.42 17.64 12.44
N LEU A 71 17.01 16.47 12.23
CA LEU A 71 16.63 15.57 11.13
C LEU A 71 15.19 15.04 11.25
N LEU A 72 14.75 14.69 12.47
CA LEU A 72 13.37 14.27 12.71
C LEU A 72 12.38 15.38 12.39
N GLN A 73 12.66 16.61 12.84
CA GLN A 73 11.83 17.77 12.53
C GLN A 73 11.77 18.04 11.02
N GLN A 74 12.90 18.00 10.32
CA GLN A 74 12.94 18.15 8.86
C GLN A 74 12.11 17.07 8.14
N THR A 75 12.12 15.84 8.66
CA THR A 75 11.31 14.74 8.11
C THR A 75 9.81 15.00 8.30
N ASP A 76 9.41 15.47 9.48
CA ASP A 76 8.02 15.82 9.75
C ASP A 76 7.56 17.02 8.91
N ASP A 77 8.39 18.06 8.80
CA ASP A 77 8.14 19.23 7.96
C ASP A 77 8.00 18.82 6.49
N TYR A 78 8.87 17.92 5.99
CA TYR A 78 8.79 17.40 4.63
C TYR A 78 7.40 16.80 4.33
N TRP A 79 6.86 15.97 5.22
CA TRP A 79 5.57 15.30 4.99
C TRP A 79 4.36 16.20 5.21
N THR A 80 4.47 17.20 6.08
CA THR A 80 3.37 18.07 6.51
C THR A 80 3.32 19.41 5.77
N ASP A 81 4.40 19.80 5.09
CA ASP A 81 4.45 21.00 4.27
C ASP A 81 3.35 20.97 3.18
N PRO A 82 2.40 21.93 3.22
CA PRO A 82 1.29 21.99 2.27
C PRO A 82 1.71 22.41 0.86
N GLY A 83 2.95 22.86 0.67
CA GLY A 83 3.48 23.31 -0.61
C GLY A 83 2.58 24.35 -1.30
N LYS A 84 2.57 24.34 -2.64
CA LYS A 84 1.79 25.30 -3.46
C LYS A 84 0.31 24.97 -3.59
N ASN A 85 -0.09 23.73 -3.31
CA ASN A 85 -1.44 23.23 -3.58
C ASN A 85 -2.33 23.21 -2.33
N ALA A 86 -1.88 23.79 -1.21
CA ALA A 86 -2.55 23.80 0.09
C ALA A 86 -2.83 22.41 0.70
N GLU A 87 -2.28 21.33 0.11
CA GLU A 87 -2.39 19.95 0.58
C GLU A 87 -1.00 19.43 0.90
N SER A 88 -0.83 18.87 2.11
CA SER A 88 0.45 18.25 2.47
C SER A 88 0.76 17.07 1.55
N ARG A 89 2.03 16.71 1.44
CA ARG A 89 2.44 15.47 0.75
C ARG A 89 1.70 14.26 1.33
N ARG A 90 1.54 14.22 2.66
CA ARG A 90 0.77 13.19 3.36
C ARG A 90 -0.70 13.16 2.92
N ASP A 91 -1.35 14.31 2.86
CA ASP A 91 -2.77 14.40 2.47
C ASP A 91 -3.02 13.93 1.04
N ARG A 92 -2.03 14.11 0.15
CA ARG A 92 -2.09 13.61 -1.24
C ARG A 92 -1.80 12.10 -1.33
N LEU A 93 -0.81 11.62 -0.58
CA LEU A 93 -0.35 10.22 -0.66
C LEU A 93 -1.28 9.23 0.03
N VAL A 94 -1.86 9.58 1.18
CA VAL A 94 -2.76 8.68 1.93
C VAL A 94 -3.94 8.20 1.07
N PRO A 95 -4.74 9.07 0.42
CA PRO A 95 -5.84 8.62 -0.43
C PRO A 95 -5.34 7.86 -1.68
N ALA A 96 -4.16 8.18 -2.20
CA ALA A 96 -3.57 7.45 -3.32
C ALA A 96 -3.18 6.01 -2.92
N LEU A 97 -2.55 5.82 -1.76
CA LEU A 97 -2.24 4.50 -1.20
C LEU A 97 -3.50 3.69 -0.89
N GLN A 98 -4.54 4.35 -0.38
CA GLN A 98 -5.83 3.68 -0.17
C GLN A 98 -6.49 3.24 -1.48
N ARG A 99 -6.35 4.04 -2.54
CA ARG A 99 -6.78 3.65 -3.89
C ARG A 99 -5.96 2.48 -4.41
N ALA A 100 -4.66 2.47 -4.18
CA ALA A 100 -3.77 1.39 -4.59
C ALA A 100 -4.19 0.03 -4.01
N LEU A 101 -4.69 -0.02 -2.77
CA LEU A 101 -5.24 -1.26 -2.19
C LEU A 101 -6.42 -1.82 -3.00
N ARG A 102 -7.27 -0.95 -3.56
CA ARG A 102 -8.38 -1.38 -4.43
C ARG A 102 -7.90 -1.77 -5.82
N ASP A 103 -6.93 -1.03 -6.34
CA ASP A 103 -6.34 -1.30 -7.64
C ASP A 103 -5.65 -2.67 -7.62
N GLU A 104 -4.89 -2.98 -6.55
CA GLU A 104 -4.31 -4.31 -6.32
C GLU A 104 -5.40 -5.39 -6.23
N ALA A 105 -6.46 -5.18 -5.44
CA ALA A 105 -7.57 -6.13 -5.37
C ALA A 105 -8.22 -6.37 -6.73
N SER A 106 -8.34 -5.34 -7.57
CA SER A 106 -8.89 -5.45 -8.93
C SER A 106 -8.01 -6.31 -9.84
N VAL A 107 -6.69 -6.17 -9.74
CA VAL A 107 -5.72 -7.01 -10.45
C VAL A 107 -5.81 -8.46 -9.96
N ARG A 108 -5.86 -8.68 -8.64
CA ARG A 108 -5.96 -10.03 -8.07
C ARG A 108 -7.25 -10.75 -8.43
N ILE A 109 -8.36 -10.02 -8.55
CA ILE A 109 -9.63 -10.59 -9.04
C ILE A 109 -9.51 -11.01 -10.51
N HIS A 110 -8.87 -10.19 -11.34
CA HIS A 110 -8.61 -10.55 -12.74
C HIS A 110 -7.71 -11.80 -12.86
N GLU A 111 -6.71 -11.91 -11.99
CA GLU A 111 -5.82 -13.07 -11.87
C GLU A 111 -6.49 -14.30 -11.22
N ARG A 112 -7.76 -14.18 -10.78
CA ARG A 112 -8.52 -15.21 -10.02
C ARG A 112 -7.85 -15.61 -8.70
N ASP A 113 -7.00 -14.74 -8.19
CA ASP A 113 -6.28 -14.88 -6.93
C ASP A 113 -7.13 -14.39 -5.74
N LEU A 114 -8.22 -13.65 -6.03
CA LEU A 114 -9.14 -13.09 -5.06
C LEU A 114 -10.58 -13.12 -5.59
N GLU A 115 -11.57 -13.37 -4.73
CA GLU A 115 -12.98 -13.32 -5.10
C GLU A 115 -13.48 -11.87 -5.21
N SER A 116 -14.47 -11.63 -6.09
CA SER A 116 -15.00 -10.29 -6.35
C SER A 116 -15.64 -9.62 -5.12
N GLY A 117 -16.13 -10.41 -4.15
CA GLY A 117 -16.70 -9.92 -2.89
C GLY A 117 -15.72 -9.10 -2.04
N TYR A 118 -14.40 -9.28 -2.21
CA TYR A 118 -13.40 -8.58 -1.42
C TYR A 118 -13.25 -7.09 -1.75
N LEU A 119 -13.68 -6.63 -2.94
CA LEU A 119 -13.67 -5.20 -3.26
C LEU A 119 -14.55 -4.38 -2.30
N SER A 120 -15.60 -4.99 -1.76
CA SER A 120 -16.48 -4.36 -0.78
C SER A 120 -15.78 -4.07 0.55
N ALA A 121 -14.82 -4.92 0.95
CA ALA A 121 -14.02 -4.78 2.16
C ALA A 121 -12.95 -3.68 2.03
N CYS A 122 -12.51 -3.37 0.81
CA CYS A 122 -11.56 -2.29 0.51
C CYS A 122 -12.20 -0.90 0.43
N ARG A 123 -13.43 -0.70 0.93
CA ARG A 123 -14.06 0.63 1.01
C ARG A 123 -13.26 1.53 1.96
N THR A 124 -12.69 2.61 1.42
CA THR A 124 -12.15 3.72 2.22
C THR A 124 -13.25 4.28 3.10
N ARG A 125 -13.11 4.07 4.41
CA ARG A 125 -13.80 4.89 5.39
C ARG A 125 -13.16 6.27 5.33
N PRO A 126 -13.93 7.37 5.28
CA PRO A 126 -13.35 8.70 5.37
C PRO A 126 -12.59 8.80 6.69
N ILE A 127 -11.31 9.15 6.63
CA ILE A 127 -10.55 9.55 7.82
C ILE A 127 -11.16 10.88 8.24
N LYS A 128 -12.13 10.86 9.15
CA LYS A 128 -12.65 12.10 9.74
C LYS A 128 -11.49 12.77 10.48
N ALA A 129 -11.17 14.00 10.09
CA ALA A 129 -10.21 14.86 10.79
C ALA A 129 -10.59 14.90 12.28
N ARG A 130 -9.68 14.40 13.12
CA ARG A 130 -9.91 14.16 14.55
C ARG A 130 -9.79 15.50 15.29
N ARG A 131 -10.85 16.33 15.27
CA ARG A 131 -10.98 17.39 16.29
C ARG A 131 -11.50 16.75 17.57
N SER A 132 -10.64 16.78 18.59
CA SER A 132 -10.90 16.55 20.03
C SER A 132 -11.77 15.35 20.37
N LEU A 133 -11.18 14.27 20.89
CA LEU A 133 -11.83 13.41 21.91
C LEU A 133 -10.79 12.52 22.62
N THR A 134 -11.00 12.51 23.94
CA THR A 134 -10.29 11.93 25.09
C THR A 134 -9.82 10.48 24.95
N PRO A 135 -8.86 10.03 25.79
CA PRO A 135 -8.19 8.75 25.65
C PRO A 135 -9.01 7.65 26.32
N ARG A 136 -9.96 7.02 25.61
CA ARG A 136 -10.51 5.75 26.11
C ARG A 136 -11.06 4.73 25.11
N CYS A 137 -10.99 4.98 23.80
CA CYS A 137 -11.41 3.97 22.81
C CYS A 137 -10.41 3.88 21.66
N MET A 138 -9.24 3.29 21.92
CA MET A 138 -8.34 2.78 20.88
C MET A 138 -8.06 1.30 21.15
N CYS A 139 -9.03 0.43 20.86
CA CYS A 139 -8.75 -0.99 20.70
C CYS A 139 -9.60 -1.58 19.56
N ASN A 140 -8.90 -2.23 18.63
CA ASN A 140 -9.36 -3.36 17.81
C ASN A 140 -10.32 -3.12 16.64
N CYS A 141 -9.82 -2.51 15.56
CA CYS A 141 -10.39 -2.77 14.23
C CYS A 141 -9.38 -2.91 13.07
N THR A 142 -8.06 -2.86 13.32
CA THR A 142 -7.06 -2.72 12.24
C THR A 142 -5.94 -3.75 12.18
N MET A 143 -5.93 -4.81 13.00
CA MET A 143 -4.78 -5.75 13.02
C MET A 143 -5.02 -7.19 12.61
N THR A 144 -6.25 -7.70 12.52
CA THR A 144 -6.45 -9.13 12.22
C THR A 144 -6.38 -9.48 10.72
N ASN A 145 -6.74 -8.57 9.82
CA ASN A 145 -6.69 -8.87 8.37
C ASN A 145 -5.34 -8.54 7.71
N THR A 146 -4.53 -7.64 8.28
CA THR A 146 -3.23 -7.26 7.72
C THR A 146 -2.20 -8.39 7.80
N LEU A 147 -2.30 -9.25 8.82
CA LEU A 147 -1.39 -10.38 9.01
C LEU A 147 -1.58 -11.50 7.97
N LYS A 148 -2.81 -11.74 7.51
CA LYS A 148 -3.09 -12.72 6.44
C LYS A 148 -2.59 -12.22 5.08
N TRP A 149 -2.64 -10.91 4.86
CA TRP A 149 -2.05 -10.27 3.69
C TRP A 149 -0.52 -10.34 3.70
N GLN A 150 0.15 -9.95 4.81
CA GLN A 150 1.62 -9.98 4.88
C GLN A 150 2.25 -11.38 4.78
N ALA A 151 1.58 -12.42 5.30
CA ALA A 151 2.11 -13.79 5.24
C ALA A 151 2.26 -14.33 3.80
N ARG A 152 1.44 -13.87 2.84
CA ARG A 152 1.54 -14.27 1.41
C ARG A 152 2.62 -13.49 0.65
N TRP A 153 3.05 -12.33 1.15
CA TRP A 153 4.10 -11.50 0.54
C TRP A 153 5.53 -11.91 0.92
N ARG A 154 5.72 -12.73 1.97
CA ARG A 154 7.07 -13.14 2.44
C ARG A 154 7.70 -14.33 1.68
N TYR A 155 6.97 -14.95 0.75
CA TYR A 155 7.49 -16.00 -0.11
C TYR A 155 7.13 -15.70 -1.56
N PRO A 156 8.07 -15.21 -2.39
CA PRO A 156 7.92 -15.39 -3.83
C PRO A 156 7.87 -16.90 -4.07
N ARG A 157 6.77 -17.41 -4.65
CA ARG A 157 6.70 -18.80 -5.10
C ARG A 157 7.82 -19.01 -6.10
N ASN A 158 8.88 -19.69 -5.66
CA ASN A 158 9.97 -20.16 -6.48
C ASN A 158 9.37 -21.16 -7.49
N ARG A 159 8.98 -20.69 -8.68
CA ARG A 159 8.73 -21.55 -9.83
C ARG A 159 10.10 -21.89 -10.42
N ASP A 160 10.76 -22.86 -9.82
CA ASP A 160 11.78 -23.69 -10.46
C ASP A 160 12.16 -24.83 -9.52
N ALA A 161 11.45 -25.95 -9.66
CA ALA A 161 11.94 -27.27 -9.33
C ALA A 161 11.16 -28.29 -10.16
N ARG A 162 11.84 -28.84 -11.15
CA ARG A 162 11.39 -29.98 -11.97
C ARG A 162 11.22 -31.20 -11.06
N CYS A 163 10.18 -31.99 -11.34
CA CYS A 163 10.23 -33.43 -11.61
C CYS A 163 9.00 -33.76 -12.47
#